data_AF-A0A959YFW0-F1
#
_entry.id   AF-A0A959YFW0-F1
#
_cell.length_a   1.000
_cell.length_b   1.000
_cell.length_c   1.000
_cell.angle_alpha   90.00
_cell.angle_beta   90.00
_cell.angle_gamma   90.00
#
_symmetry.space_group_name_H-M   'P 1'
#
loop_
_entity.id
_entity.type
_entity.pdbx_description
1 polymer ?
#
loop_
_entity_poly.entity_id
_entity_poly.type
_entity_poly.pdbx_seq_one_letter_code
_entity_poly.pdbx_strand_id
1 'polypeptide(L)'
;MDTRYTPIFLSCSLLLASLPGWSQTYFAARSPEISAGQLDVLDLSTGISSQQIAVTISGQPIDGLTGMAHNYSTDLTYVLVKQDTSIRLAQIDLWTGVLSNAVTLPDKFASITFSTAGVLFGITGDGATVPESLYQIDPGTGNTTFVVSPGAGDDGEAIAFNTNEGLLYR
;
A
#
# COMPACT_ATOMS: atom_id res chain seq x y z
N MET A 1 -35.22 72.69 -11.90
CA MET A 1 -34.21 72.59 -10.85
C MET A 1 -33.61 71.19 -10.94
N ASP A 2 -32.30 71.16 -11.11
CA ASP A 2 -31.45 70.05 -11.56
C ASP A 2 -31.36 68.92 -10.51
N THR A 3 -31.82 67.71 -10.84
CA THR A 3 -31.66 66.52 -9.98
C THR A 3 -30.58 65.62 -10.56
N ARG A 4 -29.37 65.72 -10.00
CA ARG A 4 -28.22 64.88 -10.34
C ARG A 4 -28.43 63.46 -9.82
N TYR A 5 -28.32 62.47 -10.70
CA TYR A 5 -28.25 61.05 -10.33
C TYR A 5 -26.78 60.64 -10.14
N THR A 6 -26.41 60.23 -8.94
CA THR A 6 -25.12 59.57 -8.64
C THR A 6 -25.30 58.05 -8.74
N PRO A 7 -24.53 57.31 -9.55
CA PRO A 7 -24.56 55.85 -9.49
C PRO A 7 -23.72 55.37 -8.30
N ILE A 8 -24.33 54.55 -7.43
CA ILE A 8 -23.63 53.78 -6.40
C ILE A 8 -23.03 52.54 -7.10
N PHE A 9 -21.72 52.44 -7.19
CA PHE A 9 -21.06 51.19 -7.55
C PHE A 9 -21.02 50.28 -6.33
N LEU A 10 -21.78 49.19 -6.37
CA LEU A 10 -21.69 48.12 -5.39
C LEU A 10 -20.49 47.23 -5.76
N SER A 11 -19.35 47.42 -5.09
CA SER A 11 -18.21 46.51 -5.25
C SER A 11 -18.49 45.21 -4.51
N CYS A 12 -18.76 44.14 -5.24
CA CYS A 12 -18.84 42.79 -4.70
C CYS A 12 -17.42 42.26 -4.47
N SER A 13 -16.92 42.36 -3.23
CA SER A 13 -15.65 41.76 -2.85
C SER A 13 -15.79 40.23 -2.81
N LEU A 14 -15.20 39.54 -3.77
CA LEU A 14 -15.15 38.08 -3.80
C LEU A 14 -14.16 37.59 -2.73
N LEU A 15 -14.67 37.03 -1.63
CA LEU A 15 -13.85 36.38 -0.61
C LEU A 15 -13.48 34.98 -1.13
N LEU A 16 -12.27 34.81 -1.66
CA LEU A 16 -11.71 33.50 -2.01
C LEU A 16 -11.41 32.73 -0.72
N ALA A 17 -12.34 31.89 -0.27
CA ALA A 17 -12.03 30.86 0.70
C ALA A 17 -11.27 29.74 -0.02
N SER A 18 -10.01 29.50 0.35
CA SER A 18 -9.29 28.30 -0.07
C SER A 18 -10.01 27.09 0.51
N LEU A 19 -10.70 26.33 -0.33
CA LEU A 19 -11.19 25.01 0.07
C LEU A 19 -9.95 24.16 0.43
N PRO A 20 -9.95 23.42 1.55
CA PRO A 20 -8.84 22.52 1.85
C PRO A 20 -8.69 21.57 0.66
N GLY A 21 -7.53 21.63 0.00
CA GLY A 21 -7.18 20.67 -1.04
C GLY A 21 -7.18 19.27 -0.46
N TRP A 22 -7.54 18.29 -1.29
CA TRP A 22 -7.47 16.88 -0.91
C TRP A 22 -6.01 16.56 -0.61
N SER A 23 -5.65 16.42 0.67
CA SER A 23 -4.32 15.97 1.05
C SER A 23 -4.30 14.45 0.99
N GLN A 24 -3.54 13.91 0.04
CA GLN A 24 -3.33 12.46 -0.08
C GLN A 24 -2.07 12.10 0.70
N THR A 25 -2.21 11.19 1.66
CA THR A 25 -1.09 10.65 2.43
C THR A 25 -0.57 9.39 1.76
N TYR A 26 0.75 9.27 1.63
CA TYR A 26 1.41 8.11 1.03
C TYR A 26 2.26 7.41 2.07
N PHE A 27 2.16 6.08 2.10
CA PHE A 27 2.97 5.22 2.94
C PHE A 27 3.83 4.34 2.04
N ALA A 28 5.12 4.26 2.35
CA ALA A 28 6.05 3.34 1.70
C ALA A 28 6.53 2.31 2.71
N ALA A 29 6.39 1.02 2.35
CA ALA A 29 7.02 -0.07 3.08
C ALA A 29 8.53 -0.04 2.84
N ARG A 30 9.31 -0.09 3.91
CA ARG A 30 10.77 0.01 3.85
C ARG A 30 11.43 -1.09 4.67
N SER A 31 12.50 -1.65 4.09
CA SER A 31 13.34 -2.70 4.68
C SER A 31 14.81 -2.28 4.62
N PRO A 32 15.29 -1.50 5.60
CA PRO A 32 16.68 -1.05 5.60
C PRO A 32 17.64 -2.22 5.83
N GLU A 33 18.82 -2.20 5.22
CA GLU A 33 19.81 -3.29 5.37
C GLU A 33 20.33 -3.47 6.81
N ILE A 34 20.24 -2.43 7.63
CA ILE A 34 20.83 -2.39 8.97
C ILE A 34 19.80 -2.10 10.08
N SER A 35 18.50 -2.16 9.80
CA SER A 35 17.46 -1.96 10.82
C SER A 35 16.17 -2.73 10.52
N ALA A 36 15.30 -2.81 11.52
CA ALA A 36 13.97 -3.39 11.39
C ALA A 36 13.12 -2.70 10.30
N GLY A 37 12.11 -3.42 9.81
CA GLY A 37 11.14 -2.89 8.85
C GLY A 37 10.35 -1.70 9.39
N GLN A 38 10.07 -0.74 8.53
CA GLN A 38 9.37 0.50 8.87
C GLN A 38 8.42 0.97 7.75
N LEU A 39 7.48 1.84 8.08
CA LEU A 39 6.74 2.64 7.10
C LEU A 39 7.31 4.05 7.07
N ASP A 40 7.58 4.55 5.87
CA ASP A 40 7.87 5.97 5.65
C ASP A 40 6.58 6.65 5.19
N VAL A 41 6.15 7.69 5.93
CA VAL A 41 5.08 8.60 5.49
C VAL A 41 5.73 9.62 4.56
N LEU A 42 5.23 9.73 3.34
CA LEU A 42 5.80 10.59 2.30
C LEU A 42 4.96 11.84 2.13
N ASP A 43 5.64 12.99 2.12
CA ASP A 43 5.08 14.25 1.65
C ASP A 43 5.46 14.45 0.18
N LEU A 44 4.50 14.30 -0.72
CA LEU A 44 4.75 14.45 -2.15
C LEU A 44 4.96 15.89 -2.59
N SER A 45 4.60 16.89 -1.77
CA SER A 45 4.87 18.29 -2.10
C SER A 45 6.35 18.63 -1.96
N THR A 46 7.05 17.92 -1.09
CA THR A 46 8.46 18.13 -0.77
C THR A 46 9.35 16.96 -1.23
N GLY A 47 8.77 15.79 -1.51
CA GLY A 47 9.48 14.58 -1.92
C GLY A 47 10.28 13.93 -0.80
N ILE A 48 10.01 14.28 0.47
CA ILE A 48 10.71 13.74 1.64
C ILE A 48 9.80 12.86 2.49
N SER A 49 10.41 11.97 3.28
CA SER A 49 9.71 11.29 4.36
C SER A 49 9.44 12.28 5.49
N SER A 50 8.16 12.51 5.80
CA SER A 50 7.72 13.40 6.88
C SER A 50 7.73 12.69 8.24
N GLN A 51 7.61 11.36 8.24
CA GLN A 51 7.60 10.54 9.45
C GLN A 51 8.04 9.11 9.11
N GLN A 52 8.68 8.46 10.09
CA GLN A 52 8.96 7.03 10.05
C GLN A 52 8.20 6.33 11.18
N ILE A 53 7.57 5.21 10.87
CA ILE A 53 6.75 4.42 11.80
C ILE A 53 7.36 3.03 11.89
N ALA A 54 7.79 2.64 13.09
CA ALA A 54 8.31 1.30 13.33
C ALA A 54 7.20 0.27 13.17
N VAL A 55 7.47 -0.80 12.41
CA VAL A 55 6.50 -1.88 12.25
C VAL A 55 6.79 -2.98 13.26
N THR A 56 5.75 -3.42 13.97
CA THR A 56 5.87 -4.42 15.02
C THR A 56 4.81 -5.49 14.92
N ILE A 57 5.16 -6.70 15.36
CA ILE A 57 4.25 -7.82 15.51
C ILE A 57 4.35 -8.36 16.92
N SER A 58 3.21 -8.41 17.62
CA SER A 58 3.19 -8.74 19.06
C SER A 58 4.16 -7.89 19.89
N GLY A 59 4.35 -6.62 19.50
CA GLY A 59 5.26 -5.68 20.15
C GLY A 59 6.75 -5.89 19.86
N GLN A 60 7.12 -6.83 18.99
CA GLN A 60 8.51 -7.06 18.56
C GLN A 60 8.77 -6.47 17.17
N PRO A 61 9.97 -5.95 16.89
CA PRO A 61 10.33 -5.50 15.56
C PRO A 61 10.30 -6.65 14.55
N ILE A 62 10.03 -6.32 13.30
CA ILE A 62 10.12 -7.23 12.15
C ILE A 62 11.46 -7.07 11.43
N ASP A 63 11.87 -8.05 10.63
CA ASP A 63 13.13 -7.97 9.86
C ASP A 63 12.98 -7.10 8.61
N GLY A 64 11.77 -7.05 8.04
CA GLY A 64 11.49 -6.24 6.86
C GLY A 64 10.11 -6.48 6.27
N LEU A 65 9.81 -5.73 5.24
CA LEU A 65 8.62 -5.80 4.40
C LEU A 65 9.01 -6.09 2.94
N THR A 66 8.18 -6.82 2.20
CA THR A 66 8.39 -7.06 0.75
C THR A 66 7.29 -6.53 -0.13
N GLY A 67 6.06 -6.46 0.37
CA GLY A 67 4.91 -5.99 -0.39
C GLY A 67 3.85 -5.38 0.52
N MET A 68 3.02 -4.52 -0.05
CA MET A 68 1.88 -3.91 0.63
C MET A 68 0.75 -3.71 -0.37
N ALA A 69 -0.47 -4.07 0.02
CA ALA A 69 -1.66 -3.88 -0.81
C ALA A 69 -2.87 -3.52 0.06
N HIS A 70 -3.71 -2.63 -0.46
CA HIS A 70 -4.95 -2.24 0.18
C HIS A 70 -6.14 -2.98 -0.43
N ASN A 71 -6.99 -3.55 0.41
CA ASN A 71 -8.23 -4.17 -0.02
C ASN A 71 -9.38 -3.17 0.08
N TYR A 72 -9.78 -2.59 -1.06
CA TYR A 72 -10.87 -1.61 -1.12
C TYR A 72 -12.24 -2.17 -0.75
N SER A 73 -12.46 -3.50 -0.75
CA SER A 73 -13.75 -4.08 -0.37
C SER A 73 -13.95 -4.17 1.13
N THR A 74 -12.86 -4.22 1.91
CA THR A 74 -12.90 -4.32 3.38
C THR A 74 -12.25 -3.13 4.08
N ASP A 75 -11.64 -2.21 3.34
CA ASP A 75 -10.87 -1.07 3.86
C ASP A 75 -9.73 -1.49 4.80
N LEU A 76 -9.04 -2.59 4.46
CA LEU A 76 -7.92 -3.13 5.22
C LEU A 76 -6.66 -3.12 4.37
N THR A 77 -5.54 -2.70 4.98
CA THR A 77 -4.22 -2.77 4.34
C THR A 77 -3.47 -3.99 4.83
N TYR A 78 -2.90 -4.73 3.89
CA TYR A 78 -2.10 -5.93 4.14
C TYR A 78 -0.66 -5.70 3.72
N VAL A 79 0.25 -6.35 4.43
CA VAL A 79 1.68 -6.34 4.15
C VAL A 79 2.25 -7.75 4.16
N LEU A 80 3.28 -7.95 3.33
CA LEU A 80 4.17 -9.09 3.42
C LEU A 80 5.35 -8.72 4.33
N VAL A 81 5.56 -9.53 5.35
CA VAL A 81 6.49 -9.29 6.45
C VAL A 81 7.53 -10.40 6.46
N LYS A 82 8.80 -10.02 6.42
CA LYS A 82 9.93 -10.87 6.74
C LYS A 82 10.03 -10.99 8.25
N GLN A 83 9.97 -12.23 8.73
CA GLN A 83 10.24 -12.56 10.12
C GLN A 83 10.98 -13.90 10.14
N ASP A 84 12.21 -13.86 10.64
CA ASP A 84 13.20 -14.92 10.55
C ASP A 84 13.44 -15.34 9.09
N THR A 85 13.23 -16.62 8.77
CA THR A 85 13.37 -17.17 7.40
C THR A 85 12.04 -17.20 6.64
N SER A 86 10.95 -16.75 7.25
CA SER A 86 9.59 -16.86 6.72
C SER A 86 9.04 -15.54 6.19
N ILE A 87 8.12 -15.63 5.24
CA ILE A 87 7.25 -14.51 4.86
C ILE A 87 5.88 -14.73 5.51
N ARG A 88 5.35 -13.68 6.12
CA ARG A 88 4.02 -13.65 6.72
C ARG A 88 3.16 -12.60 6.03
N LEU A 89 1.89 -12.91 5.83
CA LEU A 89 0.88 -11.93 5.45
C LEU A 89 0.22 -11.41 6.72
N ALA A 90 0.10 -10.10 6.88
CA ALA A 90 -0.52 -9.50 8.05
C ALA A 90 -1.31 -8.24 7.68
N GLN A 91 -2.32 -7.92 8.48
CA GLN A 91 -2.99 -6.62 8.43
C GLN A 91 -2.14 -5.60 9.18
N ILE A 92 -2.04 -4.37 8.65
CA ILE A 92 -1.28 -3.29 9.28
C ILE A 92 -2.18 -2.09 9.57
N ASP A 93 -2.06 -1.57 10.80
CA ASP A 93 -2.49 -0.21 11.10
C ASP A 93 -1.39 0.76 10.64
N LEU A 94 -1.69 1.58 9.64
CA LEU A 94 -0.70 2.44 8.98
C LEU A 94 -0.18 3.58 9.87
N TRP A 95 -0.90 3.94 10.93
CA TRP A 95 -0.53 5.06 11.81
C TRP A 95 0.30 4.61 13.01
N THR A 96 0.09 3.37 13.45
CA THR A 96 0.81 2.79 14.59
C THR A 96 1.90 1.79 14.18
N GLY A 97 1.83 1.24 12.95
CA GLY A 97 2.72 0.18 12.48
C GLY A 97 2.47 -1.18 13.14
N VAL A 98 1.37 -1.34 13.88
CA VAL A 98 1.07 -2.60 14.57
C VAL A 98 0.43 -3.59 13.60
N LEU A 99 1.01 -4.79 13.56
CA LEU A 99 0.53 -5.91 12.77
C LEU A 99 -0.48 -6.76 13.55
N SER A 100 -1.52 -7.21 12.85
CA SER A 100 -2.54 -8.12 13.37
C SER A 100 -2.87 -9.21 12.36
N ASN A 101 -3.52 -10.30 12.82
CA ASN A 101 -3.99 -11.40 11.98
C ASN A 101 -2.91 -12.01 11.08
N ALA A 102 -1.69 -12.12 11.59
CA ALA A 102 -0.54 -12.53 10.80
C ALA A 102 -0.49 -14.04 10.58
N VAL A 103 -0.48 -14.46 9.31
CA VAL A 103 -0.39 -15.87 8.89
C VAL A 103 0.91 -16.11 8.12
N THR A 104 1.51 -17.28 8.33
CA THR A 104 2.74 -17.67 7.60
C THR A 104 2.36 -18.18 6.21
N LEU A 105 3.02 -17.65 5.18
CA LEU A 105 2.82 -18.10 3.80
C LEU A 105 3.69 -19.32 3.50
N PRO A 106 3.25 -20.22 2.60
CA PRO A 106 3.97 -21.46 2.30
C PRO A 106 5.24 -21.25 1.47
N ASP A 107 5.42 -20.07 0.87
CA ASP A 107 6.60 -19.73 0.08
C ASP A 107 6.92 -18.22 0.18
N LYS A 108 8.00 -17.77 -0.48
CA LYS A 108 8.48 -16.39 -0.38
C LYS A 108 7.87 -15.48 -1.45
N PHE A 109 6.79 -14.81 -1.06
CA PHE A 109 6.12 -13.81 -1.89
C PHE A 109 6.89 -12.48 -1.92
N ALA A 110 7.04 -11.92 -3.11
CA ALA A 110 7.70 -10.64 -3.37
C ALA A 110 6.70 -9.49 -3.44
N SER A 111 5.54 -9.70 -4.04
CA SER A 111 4.51 -8.67 -4.18
C SER A 111 3.10 -9.25 -4.07
N ILE A 112 2.15 -8.40 -3.70
CA ILE A 112 0.73 -8.71 -3.53
C ILE A 112 -0.13 -7.60 -4.12
N THR A 113 -1.34 -7.96 -4.56
CA THR A 113 -2.36 -6.99 -4.99
C THR A 113 -3.76 -7.56 -4.78
N PHE A 114 -4.74 -6.68 -4.59
CA PHE A 114 -6.15 -7.07 -4.49
C PHE A 114 -6.90 -6.72 -5.78
N SER A 115 -7.78 -7.61 -6.21
CA SER A 115 -8.79 -7.26 -7.22
C SER A 115 -9.86 -6.35 -6.62
N THR A 116 -10.70 -5.75 -7.48
CA THR A 116 -11.90 -5.00 -7.06
C THR A 116 -12.88 -5.82 -6.22
N ALA A 117 -12.89 -7.15 -6.40
CA ALA A 117 -13.72 -8.07 -5.61
C ALA A 117 -13.09 -8.45 -4.26
N GLY A 118 -11.88 -7.96 -3.96
CA GLY A 118 -11.15 -8.31 -2.74
C GLY A 118 -10.44 -9.66 -2.79
N VAL A 119 -10.23 -10.22 -3.99
CA VAL A 119 -9.40 -11.43 -4.15
C VAL A 119 -7.94 -11.02 -4.08
N LEU A 120 -7.19 -11.64 -3.17
CA LEU A 120 -5.76 -11.40 -3.00
C LEU A 120 -4.95 -12.27 -3.96
N PHE A 121 -4.09 -11.62 -4.73
CA PHE A 121 -3.07 -12.26 -5.54
C PHE A 121 -1.69 -11.96 -4.98
N GLY A 122 -0.77 -12.92 -5.11
CA GLY A 122 0.64 -12.72 -4.80
C GLY A 122 1.53 -13.43 -5.81
N ILE A 123 2.70 -12.86 -6.07
CA ILE A 123 3.74 -13.45 -6.89
C ILE A 123 4.96 -13.81 -6.03
N THR A 124 5.47 -15.02 -6.21
CA THR A 124 6.71 -15.46 -5.57
C THR A 124 7.92 -14.85 -6.27
N GLY A 125 8.93 -14.45 -5.49
CA GLY A 125 10.21 -13.96 -6.02
C GLY A 125 11.32 -14.99 -5.95
N ASP A 126 12.55 -14.60 -6.29
CA ASP A 126 13.70 -15.51 -6.47
C ASP A 126 14.09 -16.33 -5.24
N GLY A 127 13.82 -15.80 -4.05
CA GLY A 127 14.08 -16.51 -2.80
C GLY A 127 13.14 -17.71 -2.55
N ALA A 128 12.10 -17.88 -3.37
CA ALA A 128 11.07 -18.89 -3.22
C ALA A 128 11.53 -20.29 -3.66
N THR A 129 10.81 -21.32 -3.21
CA THR A 129 10.99 -22.69 -3.70
C THR A 129 10.50 -22.83 -5.14
N VAL A 130 9.38 -22.16 -5.44
CA VAL A 130 8.86 -22.02 -6.80
C VAL A 130 8.82 -20.53 -7.15
N PRO A 131 9.91 -19.96 -7.70
CA PRO A 131 9.96 -18.57 -8.11
C PRO A 131 8.92 -18.23 -9.18
N GLU A 132 8.63 -16.94 -9.29
CA GLU A 132 7.93 -16.35 -10.44
C GLU A 132 6.60 -17.03 -10.77
N SER A 133 5.84 -17.27 -9.72
CA SER A 133 4.57 -17.98 -9.79
C SER A 133 3.49 -17.14 -9.13
N LEU A 134 2.42 -16.89 -9.88
CA LEU A 134 1.25 -16.17 -9.42
C LEU A 134 0.32 -17.13 -8.70
N TYR A 135 -0.10 -16.75 -7.50
CA TYR A 135 -1.06 -17.47 -6.68
C TYR A 135 -2.22 -16.56 -6.28
N GLN A 136 -3.40 -17.15 -6.08
CA GLN A 136 -4.40 -16.59 -5.19
C GLN A 136 -4.04 -16.97 -3.75
N ILE A 137 -4.25 -16.05 -2.82
CA ILE A 137 -3.94 -16.23 -1.39
C ILE A 137 -5.22 -16.02 -0.59
N ASP A 138 -5.54 -16.95 0.30
CA ASP A 138 -6.54 -16.71 1.35
C ASP A 138 -5.92 -15.82 2.44
N PRO A 139 -6.40 -14.59 2.67
CA PRO A 139 -5.79 -13.69 3.63
C PRO A 139 -5.98 -14.10 5.10
N GLY A 140 -6.96 -14.96 5.41
CA GLY A 140 -7.24 -15.43 6.76
C GLY A 140 -6.46 -16.68 7.14
N THR A 141 -6.05 -17.48 6.16
CA THR A 141 -5.33 -18.76 6.42
C THR A 141 -3.92 -18.80 5.84
N GLY A 142 -3.61 -17.97 4.84
CA GLY A 142 -2.36 -18.01 4.09
C GLY A 142 -2.29 -19.13 3.04
N ASN A 143 -3.36 -19.91 2.87
CA ASN A 143 -3.42 -20.96 1.86
C ASN A 143 -3.32 -20.36 0.46
N THR A 144 -2.54 -21.01 -0.40
CA THR A 144 -2.30 -20.56 -1.77
C THR A 144 -2.93 -21.50 -2.79
N THR A 145 -3.46 -20.94 -3.87
CA THR A 145 -3.88 -21.67 -5.06
C THR A 145 -3.11 -21.15 -6.26
N PHE A 146 -2.35 -22.02 -6.92
CA PHE A 146 -1.57 -21.66 -8.10
C PHE A 146 -2.48 -21.17 -9.24
N VAL A 147 -2.06 -20.10 -9.91
CA VAL A 147 -2.76 -19.53 -11.06
C VAL A 147 -1.96 -19.77 -12.33
N VAL A 148 -0.74 -19.24 -12.39
CA VAL A 148 0.12 -19.30 -13.58
C VAL A 148 1.56 -18.97 -13.20
N SER A 149 2.54 -19.50 -13.94
CA SER A 149 3.90 -18.99 -13.95
C SER A 149 4.08 -18.16 -15.23
N PRO A 150 4.24 -16.83 -15.15
CA PRO A 150 4.28 -15.98 -16.34
C PRO A 150 5.63 -16.01 -17.08
N GLY A 151 6.54 -16.92 -16.71
CA GLY A 151 7.86 -17.10 -17.31
C GLY A 151 8.97 -16.44 -16.52
N ALA A 152 10.18 -17.02 -16.65
CA ALA A 152 11.37 -16.68 -15.88
C ALA A 152 12.04 -15.38 -16.37
N GLY A 153 11.98 -14.34 -15.54
CA GLY A 153 12.86 -13.18 -15.55
C GLY A 153 14.02 -13.38 -14.56
N ASP A 154 14.77 -12.31 -14.30
CA ASP A 154 15.74 -12.29 -13.21
C ASP A 154 15.04 -11.70 -11.96
N ASP A 155 15.33 -10.45 -11.60
CA ASP A 155 14.73 -9.79 -10.45
C ASP A 155 13.48 -8.95 -10.81
N GLY A 156 12.62 -8.71 -9.82
CA GLY A 156 11.67 -7.59 -9.82
C GLY A 156 10.21 -7.98 -9.94
N GLU A 157 9.76 -8.98 -9.18
CA GLU A 157 8.38 -9.47 -9.24
C GLU A 157 7.42 -8.47 -8.58
N ALA A 158 6.98 -7.50 -9.37
CA ALA A 158 5.90 -6.60 -9.03
C ALA A 158 4.61 -7.06 -9.72
N ILE A 159 3.49 -6.94 -9.02
CA ILE A 159 2.16 -7.06 -9.61
C ILE A 159 1.29 -5.90 -9.19
N ALA A 160 0.41 -5.47 -10.08
CA ALA A 160 -0.58 -4.43 -9.81
C ALA A 160 -1.91 -4.76 -10.47
N PHE A 161 -3.01 -4.48 -9.78
CA PHE A 161 -4.35 -4.63 -10.33
C PHE A 161 -4.92 -3.27 -10.73
N ASN A 162 -5.36 -3.14 -11.99
CA ASN A 162 -6.10 -1.97 -12.46
C ASN A 162 -7.59 -2.19 -12.19
N THR A 163 -8.13 -1.45 -11.22
CA THR A 163 -9.52 -1.55 -10.80
C THR A 163 -10.53 -1.08 -11.85
N ASN A 164 -10.11 -0.25 -12.81
CA ASN A 164 -10.98 0.27 -13.87
C ASN A 164 -11.17 -0.75 -15.00
N GLU A 165 -10.13 -1.52 -15.31
CA GLU A 165 -10.12 -2.47 -16.43
C GLU A 165 -10.32 -3.92 -15.98
N GLY A 166 -10.16 -4.20 -14.68
CA GLY A 166 -10.21 -5.56 -14.15
C GLY A 166 -9.02 -6.43 -14.56
N LEU A 167 -7.90 -5.80 -14.91
CA LEU A 167 -6.70 -6.47 -15.39
C LEU A 167 -5.59 -6.46 -14.33
N LEU A 168 -4.85 -7.56 -14.25
CA LEU A 168 -3.63 -7.69 -13.46
C LEU A 168 -2.41 -7.53 -14.38
N TYR A 169 -1.47 -6.69 -13.97
CA TYR A 169 -0.21 -6.42 -14.65
C TYR A 169 0.95 -6.98 -13.83
N ARG A 170 1.96 -7.46 -14.56
CA ARG A 170 3.30 -7.84 -14.12
C ARG A 170 4.28 -7.12 -15.02
#